data_AF-A0A1F9XMN0-F1
#
_entry.id   AF-A0A1F9XMN0-F1
#
_cell.length_a   1.000
_cell.length_b   1.000
_cell.length_c   1.000
_cell.angle_alpha   90.00
_cell.angle_beta   90.00
_cell.angle_gamma   90.00
#
_symmetry.space_group_name_H-M   'P 1'
#
loop_
_entity.id
_entity.type
_entity.pdbx_description
1 polymer ?
#
loop_
_entity_poly.entity_id
_entity_poly.type
_entity_poly.pdbx_seq_one_letter_code
_entity_poly.pdbx_strand_id
1 'polypeptide(L)'
;MGTPLAEKRKQIDALDVRLAGLLVERFSVVRSLAGLKNKIRDPRREAAVLKRAAGLVKDKTLRPAVAAVYRELVKQSRLLQL
;
A
#
# COMPACT_ATOMS: atom_id res chain seq x y z
N MET A 1 12.76 8.24 -32.08
CA MET A 1 11.67 7.38 -31.57
C MET A 1 12.21 6.57 -30.39
N GLY A 2 11.50 6.50 -29.26
CA GLY A 2 11.96 5.76 -28.06
C GLY A 2 11.87 4.25 -28.24
N THR A 3 12.74 3.48 -27.57
CA THR A 3 12.67 2.02 -27.60
C THR A 3 11.41 1.53 -26.86
N PRO A 4 10.88 0.33 -27.18
CA PRO A 4 9.74 -0.25 -26.44
C PRO A 4 9.98 -0.32 -24.92
N LEU A 5 11.23 -0.54 -24.50
CA LEU A 5 11.63 -0.51 -23.09
C LEU A 5 11.49 0.88 -22.47
N ALA A 6 11.93 1.93 -23.16
CA ALA A 6 11.84 3.29 -22.67
C ALA A 6 10.38 3.73 -22.47
N GLU A 7 9.49 3.34 -23.39
CA GLU A 7 8.06 3.62 -23.27
C GLU A 7 7.40 2.86 -22.11
N LYS A 8 7.81 1.60 -21.87
CA LYS A 8 7.34 0.85 -20.68
C LYS A 8 7.82 1.47 -19.37
N ARG A 9 9.05 1.98 -19.32
CA ARG A 9 9.57 2.69 -18.13
C ARG A 9 8.78 3.95 -17.83
N LYS A 10 8.49 4.78 -18.84
CA LYS A 10 7.62 5.96 -18.66
C LYS A 10 6.24 5.61 -18.12
N GLN A 11 5.66 4.48 -18.57
CA GLN A 11 4.38 3.99 -18.04
C GLN A 11 4.48 3.62 -16.56
N ILE A 12 5.59 3.01 -16.13
CA ILE A 12 5.88 2.70 -14.73
C ILE A 12 6.05 4.00 -13.93
N ASP A 13 6.86 4.93 -14.41
CA ASP A 13 7.10 6.22 -13.72
C ASP A 13 5.78 6.97 -13.46
N ALA A 14 4.88 6.99 -14.45
CA ALA A 14 3.56 7.60 -14.31
C ALA A 14 2.63 6.84 -13.33
N LEU A 15 2.81 5.52 -13.17
CA LEU A 15 2.12 4.75 -12.14
C LEU A 15 2.71 5.05 -10.76
N ASP A 16 4.02 5.18 -10.65
CA ASP A 16 4.72 5.42 -9.39
C ASP A 16 4.41 6.80 -8.81
N VAL A 17 4.27 7.83 -9.64
CA VAL A 17 3.78 9.15 -9.21
C VAL A 17 2.40 9.05 -8.55
N ARG A 18 1.48 8.30 -9.17
CA ARG A 18 0.13 8.10 -8.63
C ARG A 18 0.16 7.26 -7.35
N LEU A 19 0.99 6.23 -7.32
CA LEU A 19 1.16 5.38 -6.15
C LEU A 19 1.69 6.19 -4.96
N ALA A 20 2.69 7.05 -5.18
CA ALA A 20 3.25 7.92 -4.15
C ALA A 20 2.19 8.86 -3.56
N GLY A 21 1.36 9.49 -4.40
CA GLY A 21 0.25 10.34 -3.95
C GLY A 21 -0.74 9.58 -3.05
N LEU A 22 -1.19 8.41 -3.51
CA LEU A 22 -2.10 7.54 -2.75
C LEU A 22 -1.51 7.07 -1.42
N LEU A 23 -0.19 6.82 -1.37
CA LEU A 23 0.50 6.45 -0.14
C LEU A 23 0.52 7.60 0.86
N VAL A 24 0.82 8.82 0.41
CA VAL A 24 0.79 10.03 1.24
C VAL A 24 -0.60 10.25 1.83
N GLU A 25 -1.65 10.20 1.00
CA GLU A 25 -3.04 10.33 1.46
C GLU A 25 -3.39 9.27 2.50
N ARG A 26 -3.10 8.00 2.19
CA ARG A 26 -3.36 6.87 3.09
C ARG A 26 -2.65 7.05 4.43
N PHE A 27 -1.38 7.41 4.42
CA PHE A 27 -0.59 7.58 5.63
C PHE A 27 -0.95 8.84 6.42
N SER A 28 -1.46 9.89 5.77
CA SER A 28 -1.98 11.07 6.46
C SER A 28 -3.19 10.73 7.32
N VAL A 29 -4.11 9.90 6.80
CA VAL A 29 -5.23 9.34 7.59
C VAL A 29 -4.70 8.47 8.71
N VAL A 30 -3.66 7.66 8.48
CA VAL A 30 -3.09 6.83 9.54
C VAL A 30 -2.49 7.68 10.67
N ARG A 31 -1.75 8.74 10.35
CA ARG A 31 -1.17 9.66 11.33
C ARG A 31 -2.25 10.35 12.15
N SER A 32 -3.39 10.71 11.57
CA SER A 32 -4.49 11.31 12.34
C SER A 32 -5.17 10.35 13.33
N LEU A 33 -4.89 9.05 13.23
CA LEU A 33 -5.34 8.07 14.23
C LEU A 33 -4.44 8.02 15.48
N ALA A 34 -3.25 8.62 15.44
CA ALA A 34 -2.39 8.74 16.60
C ALA A 34 -3.12 9.52 17.69
N GLY A 35 -3.15 8.99 18.92
CA GLY A 35 -3.89 9.57 20.04
C GLY A 35 -5.39 9.22 20.08
N LEU A 36 -6.01 8.75 18.99
CA LEU A 36 -7.41 8.27 19.01
C LEU A 36 -7.54 6.80 19.42
N LYS A 37 -6.46 6.02 19.32
CA LYS A 37 -6.46 4.59 19.63
C LYS A 37 -5.74 4.30 20.94
N ASN A 38 -6.40 3.52 21.79
CA ASN A 38 -5.79 2.95 22.99
C ASN A 38 -4.69 1.91 22.67
N LYS A 39 -4.69 1.31 21.47
CA LYS A 39 -3.68 0.33 21.02
C LYS A 39 -3.36 0.53 19.54
N ILE A 40 -2.07 0.67 19.24
CA ILE A 40 -1.56 0.85 17.86
C ILE A 40 -1.63 -0.46 17.06
N ARG A 41 -1.33 -1.60 17.70
CA ARG A 41 -1.38 -2.92 17.09
C ARG A 41 -2.79 -3.51 17.20
N ASP A 42 -3.40 -3.79 16.06
CA ASP A 42 -4.71 -4.47 15.96
C ASP A 42 -4.61 -5.63 14.95
N PRO A 43 -4.26 -6.85 15.41
CA PRO A 43 -4.07 -8.00 14.53
C PRO A 43 -5.32 -8.36 13.73
N ARG A 44 -6.52 -8.14 14.29
CA ARG A 44 -7.78 -8.44 13.60
C ARG A 44 -7.98 -7.48 12.42
N ARG A 45 -7.77 -6.17 12.65
CA ARG A 45 -7.87 -5.16 11.59
C ARG A 45 -6.82 -5.35 10.51
N GLU A 46 -5.59 -5.69 10.89
CA GLU A 46 -4.47 -5.96 9.98
C GLU A 46 -4.74 -7.17 9.08
N ALA A 47 -5.19 -8.29 9.64
CA ALA A 47 -5.61 -9.46 8.87
C ALA A 47 -6.72 -9.12 7.88
N ALA A 48 -7.68 -8.29 8.29
CA ALA A 48 -8.75 -7.80 7.41
C ALA A 48 -8.26 -6.84 6.31
N VAL A 49 -7.17 -6.09 6.50
CA VAL A 49 -6.52 -5.32 5.40
C VAL A 49 -5.94 -6.29 4.39
N LEU A 50 -5.13 -7.25 4.85
CA LEU A 50 -4.43 -8.19 3.97
C LEU A 50 -5.40 -9.06 3.15
N LYS A 51 -6.45 -9.57 3.79
CA LYS A 51 -7.50 -10.35 3.12
C LYS A 51 -8.22 -9.53 2.04
N ARG A 52 -8.55 -8.27 2.34
CA ARG A 52 -9.19 -7.37 1.37
C ARG A 52 -8.27 -7.06 0.20
N ALA A 53 -7.00 -6.74 0.46
CA ALA A 53 -6.01 -6.49 -0.58
C ALA A 53 -5.89 -7.67 -1.54
N ALA A 54 -5.77 -8.89 -1.02
CA ALA A 54 -5.71 -10.10 -1.84
C ALA A 54 -7.00 -10.33 -2.68
N GLY A 55 -8.17 -9.97 -2.15
CA GLY A 55 -9.45 -10.07 -2.84
C GLY A 55 -9.63 -9.07 -3.98
N LEU A 56 -8.96 -7.92 -3.93
CA LEU A 56 -9.02 -6.89 -4.99
C LEU A 56 -8.18 -7.24 -6.22
N VAL A 57 -7.22 -8.17 -6.10
CA VAL A 57 -6.36 -8.56 -7.22
C VAL A 57 -7.05 -9.64 -8.07
N LYS A 58 -7.48 -9.23 -9.27
CA LYS A 58 -8.09 -10.12 -10.28
C LYS A 58 -7.09 -11.15 -10.80
N ASP A 59 -5.88 -10.71 -11.14
CA ASP A 59 -4.81 -11.59 -11.58
C ASP A 59 -4.20 -12.34 -10.38
N LYS A 60 -4.43 -13.65 -10.35
CA LYS A 60 -3.96 -14.50 -9.26
C LYS A 60 -2.43 -14.57 -9.17
N THR A 61 -1.73 -14.37 -10.27
CA THR A 61 -0.26 -14.43 -10.32
C THR A 61 0.39 -13.23 -9.60
N LEU A 62 -0.32 -12.08 -9.57
CA LEU A 62 0.15 -10.86 -8.92
C LEU A 62 -0.21 -10.79 -7.42
N ARG A 63 -1.10 -11.67 -6.93
CA ARG A 63 -1.56 -11.67 -5.52
C ARG A 63 -0.41 -11.74 -4.50
N PRO A 64 0.60 -12.62 -4.64
CA PRO A 64 1.69 -12.68 -3.67
C PRO A 64 2.48 -11.37 -3.57
N ALA A 65 2.76 -10.75 -4.72
CA ALA A 65 3.48 -9.47 -4.79
C ALA A 65 2.70 -8.34 -4.11
N VAL A 66 1.40 -8.20 -4.42
CA VAL A 66 0.53 -7.19 -3.80
C VAL A 66 0.39 -7.44 -2.29
N ALA A 67 0.25 -8.69 -1.87
CA ALA A 67 0.16 -9.03 -0.45
C ALA A 67 1.44 -8.63 0.33
N ALA A 68 2.63 -8.81 -0.27
CA ALA A 68 3.89 -8.39 0.34
C ALA A 68 3.95 -6.88 0.54
N VAL A 69 3.56 -6.08 -0.47
CA VAL A 69 3.48 -4.61 -0.35
C VAL A 69 2.52 -4.21 0.77
N TYR A 70 1.34 -4.82 0.85
CA TYR A 70 0.37 -4.50 1.89
C TYR A 70 0.83 -4.85 3.31
N ARG A 71 1.66 -5.89 3.49
CA ARG A 71 2.29 -6.19 4.79
C ARG A 71 3.23 -5.05 5.20
N GLU A 72 4.01 -4.51 4.27
CA GLU A 72 4.86 -3.36 4.54
C GLU A 72 4.03 -2.11 4.84
N LEU A 73 2.95 -1.85 4.09
CA LEU A 73 2.04 -0.73 4.40
C LEU A 73 1.47 -0.81 5.81
N VAL A 74 1.07 -2.00 6.24
CA VAL A 74 0.58 -2.25 7.61
C VAL A 74 1.68 -1.97 8.64
N LYS A 75 2.91 -2.41 8.38
CA LYS A 75 4.06 -2.13 9.25
C LYS A 75 4.35 -0.64 9.37
N GLN A 76 4.45 0.08 8.25
CA GLN A 76 4.65 1.53 8.22
C GLN A 76 3.50 2.26 8.92
N SER A 77 2.27 1.77 8.77
CA SER A 77 1.12 2.35 9.46
C SER A 77 1.25 2.33 10.97
N ARG A 78 1.84 1.27 11.55
CA ARG A 78 2.09 1.21 13.00
C ARG A 78 3.16 2.21 13.42
N LEU A 79 4.25 2.29 12.65
CA LEU A 79 5.37 3.20 12.95
C LEU A 79 4.94 4.66 12.96
N LEU A 80 4.04 5.05 12.06
CA LEU A 80 3.51 6.42 11.97
C LEU A 80 2.45 6.78 13.03
N GLN A 81 2.04 5.81 13.85
CA GLN A 81 1.10 6.01 14.97
C GLN A 81 1.80 5.97 16.33
N LEU A 82 3.11 5.66 16.37
CA LEU A 82 3.97 5.79 17.56
C LEU A 82 4.30 7.26 17.78
#